data_AF-A0A7C0UDU1-F1
#
_entry.id   AF-A0A7C0UDU1-F1
#
_cell.length_a   1.000
_cell.length_b   1.000
_cell.length_c   1.000
_cell.angle_alpha   90.00
_cell.angle_beta   90.00
_cell.angle_gamma   90.00
#
_symmetry.space_group_name_H-M   'P 1'
#
loop_
_entity.id
_entity.type
_entity.pdbx_description
1 polymer ?
#
loop_
_entity_poly.entity_id
_entity_poly.type
_entity_poly.pdbx_seq_one_letter_code
_entity_poly.pdbx_strand_id
1 'polypeptide(L)' 'KEPCPMCAGAIVNARIDRVVFGCMDEKGGAGGSIYNILQDGRLNHRVEVVSGLMADKSSELLKGFFRKMRSS' A
#
# COMPACT_ATOMS: atom_id res chain seq x y z
N LYS A 1 -5.21 0.63 -2.38
CA LYS A 1 -4.82 0.40 -0.97
C LYS A 1 -3.31 0.28 -0.92
N GLU A 2 -2.67 0.76 0.13
CA GLU A 2 -1.23 0.60 0.36
C GLU A 2 -0.78 -0.87 0.27
N PRO A 3 0.40 -1.17 -0.33
CA PRO A 3 0.96 -2.51 -0.39
C PRO A 3 1.22 -3.10 0.99
N CYS A 4 0.85 -4.35 1.22
CA CYS A 4 1.22 -5.09 2.43
C CYS A 4 2.68 -5.59 2.36
N PRO A 5 3.26 -6.16 3.45
CA PRO A 5 4.64 -6.63 3.45
C PRO A 5 4.98 -7.60 2.32
N MET A 6 4.06 -8.51 2.00
CA MET A 6 4.22 -9.47 0.89
C MET A 6 4.36 -8.73 -0.45
N CYS A 7 3.43 -7.83 -0.76
CA CYS A 7 3.45 -7.09 -2.01
C CYS A 7 4.64 -6.12 -2.08
N ALA A 8 4.95 -5.42 -0.99
CA ALA A 8 6.09 -4.50 -0.94
C ALA A 8 7.42 -5.22 -1.18
N GLY A 9 7.63 -6.38 -0.56
CA GLY A 9 8.81 -7.21 -0.83
C GLY A 9 8.89 -7.71 -2.27
N ALA A 10 7.75 -8.12 -2.85
CA ALA A 10 7.69 -8.52 -4.25
C ALA A 10 8.05 -7.38 -5.21
N ILE A 11 7.57 -6.17 -4.95
CA ILE A 11 7.87 -4.96 -5.74
C ILE A 11 9.38 -4.66 -5.71
N VAL A 12 10.00 -4.72 -4.53
CA VAL A 12 11.45 -4.52 -4.39
C VAL A 12 12.23 -5.59 -5.17
N ASN A 13 11.86 -6.87 -5.02
CA ASN A 13 12.52 -7.98 -5.72
C ASN A 13 12.35 -7.92 -7.24
N ALA A 14 11.20 -7.41 -7.72
CA ALA A 14 10.93 -7.18 -9.13
C ALA A 14 11.60 -5.92 -9.68
N ARG A 15 12.28 -5.12 -8.83
CA ARG A 15 12.96 -3.87 -9.19
C ARG A 15 12.04 -2.86 -9.88
N ILE A 16 10.81 -2.75 -9.40
CA ILE A 16 9.88 -1.73 -9.89
C ILE A 16 10.38 -0.35 -9.45
N ASP A 17 10.46 0.60 -10.37
CA ASP A 17 11.01 1.94 -10.08
C ASP A 17 10.05 2.81 -9.27
N ARG A 18 8.74 2.71 -9.55
CA ARG A 18 7.72 3.56 -8.95
C ARG A 18 6.45 2.78 -8.60
N VAL A 19 5.91 3.07 -7.42
CA VAL A 19 4.60 2.59 -6.97
C VAL A 19 3.72 3.78 -6.64
N VAL A 20 2.51 3.75 -7.21
CA VAL A 20 1.45 4.72 -6.91
C VAL A 20 0.28 3.97 -6.26
N PHE A 21 -0.18 4.43 -5.10
CA PHE A 21 -1.34 3.84 -4.43
C PHE A 21 -2.26 4.91 -3.82
N GLY A 22 -3.55 4.54 -3.68
CA GLY A 22 -4.57 5.50 -3.26
C GLY A 22 -4.62 5.80 -1.78
N CYS A 23 -5.15 4.88 -0.97
CA CYS A 23 -5.30 5.07 0.48
C CYS A 23 -4.25 4.29 1.29
N MET A 24 -3.83 4.86 2.41
CA MET A 24 -2.98 4.20 3.42
C MET A 24 -3.69 2.99 4.05
N ASP A 25 -2.91 2.08 4.65
CA ASP A 25 -3.39 0.95 5.43
C ASP A 25 -2.73 0.89 6.81
N GLU A 26 -3.37 1.54 7.79
CA GLU A 26 -2.88 1.59 9.17
C GLU A 26 -2.78 0.22 9.85
N LYS A 27 -3.42 -0.83 9.30
CA LYS A 27 -3.43 -2.18 9.90
C LYS A 27 -2.47 -3.15 9.25
N GLY A 28 -2.03 -2.89 8.02
CA GLY A 28 -1.25 -3.86 7.26
C GLY A 28 -0.35 -3.27 6.19
N GLY A 29 -0.20 -1.95 6.14
CA GLY A 29 0.58 -1.24 5.13
C GLY A 29 2.09 -1.31 5.37
N ALA A 30 2.83 -1.55 4.30
CA ALA A 30 4.29 -1.65 4.28
C ALA A 30 4.96 -0.66 3.30
N GLY A 31 4.21 0.35 2.83
CA GLY A 31 4.70 1.43 1.99
C GLY A 31 4.78 2.78 2.71
N GLY A 32 4.73 2.79 4.04
CA GLY A 32 4.75 4.00 4.88
C GLY A 32 3.90 3.94 6.14
N SER A 33 2.92 3.03 6.27
CA SER A 33 2.08 2.93 7.48
C SER A 33 2.75 2.19 8.65
N ILE A 34 2.83 0.85 8.60
CA ILE A 34 3.45 0.06 9.67
C ILE A 34 4.93 -0.15 9.39
N TYR A 35 5.23 -0.49 8.13
CA TYR A 35 6.59 -0.62 7.62
C TYR A 35 6.77 0.28 6.41
N ASN A 36 8.02 0.56 6.06
CA ASN A 36 8.37 1.18 4.79
C ASN A 36 9.43 0.32 4.07
N ILE A 37 9.00 -0.86 3.61
CA ILE A 37 9.87 -1.81 2.90
C ILE A 37 10.33 -1.22 1.57
N LEU A 38 9.45 -0.47 0.89
CA LEU A 38 9.70 0.12 -0.42
C LEU A 38 10.87 1.12 -0.43
N GLN A 39 11.19 1.72 0.72
CA GLN A 39 12.28 2.69 0.87
C GLN A 39 13.33 2.28 1.91
N ASP A 40 13.36 1.01 2.34
CA ASP A 40 14.34 0.54 3.32
C ASP A 40 15.76 0.56 2.72
N GLY A 41 16.64 1.38 3.31
CA GLY A 41 18.00 1.56 2.84
C GLY A 41 18.91 0.33 2.95
N ARG A 42 18.47 -0.72 3.65
CA ARG A 42 19.20 -2.00 3.77
C ARG A 42 18.94 -2.94 2.60
N LEU A 43 17.93 -2.66 1.76
CA LEU A 43 17.57 -3.49 0.61
C LEU A 43 18.32 -3.06 -0.65
N ASN A 44 18.41 -3.98 -1.61
CA ASN A 44 19.19 -3.84 -2.85
C ASN A 44 18.50 -3.02 -3.95
N HIS A 45 17.28 -2.54 -3.72
CA HIS A 45 16.51 -1.68 -4.61
C HIS A 45 15.59 -0.78 -3.78
N ARG A 46 15.41 0.47 -4.21
CA ARG A 46 14.53 1.45 -3.56
C ARG A 46 13.51 1.94 -4.57
N VAL A 47 12.28 2.06 -4.12
CA VAL A 47 11.13 2.35 -4.96
C VAL A 47 10.64 3.76 -4.66
N GLU A 48 10.37 4.55 -5.70
CA GLU A 48 9.68 5.81 -5.56
C GLU A 48 8.22 5.57 -5.18
N VAL A 49 7.76 6.20 -4.10
CA VAL A 49 6.41 6.00 -3.57
C VAL A 49 5.60 7.28 -3.72
N VAL A 50 4.47 7.17 -4.42
CA VAL A 50 3.45 8.22 -4.48
C VAL A 50 2.17 7.68 -3.84
N SER A 51 1.80 8.23 -2.69
CA SER A 51 0.57 7.89 -1.98
C SER A 51 -0.50 8.98 -2.17
N GLY A 52 -1.75 8.66 -1.86
CA GLY A 52 -2.84 9.64 -1.82
C GLY A 52 -3.67 9.75 -3.11
N LEU A 53 -3.30 9.04 -4.19
CA LEU A 53 -3.99 9.19 -5.47
C LEU A 53 -5.43 8.67 -5.37
N MET A 54 -6.41 9.58 -5.43
CA MET A 54 -7.82 9.25 -5.22
C MET A 54 -8.05 8.51 -3.89
N ALA A 55 -7.36 8.93 -2.82
CA ALA A 55 -7.40 8.30 -1.51
C ALA A 55 -8.83 8.13 -0.98
N ASP A 56 -9.65 9.17 -1.05
CA ASP A 56 -11.03 9.15 -0.54
C ASP A 56 -11.88 8.12 -1.27
N LYS A 57 -11.83 8.12 -2.61
CA LYS A 57 -12.55 7.15 -3.44
C LYS A 57 -12.08 5.73 -3.16
N SER A 58 -10.77 5.51 -3.03
CA SER A 58 -10.18 4.22 -2.69
C SER A 58 -10.63 3.72 -1.32
N SER A 59 -10.68 4.61 -0.33
CA SER A 59 -11.13 4.32 1.03
C SER A 59 -12.62 3.99 1.07
N GLU A 60 -13.44 4.75 0.34
CA GLU A 60 -14.89 4.55 0.31
C GLU A 60 -15.27 3.20 -0.32
N LEU A 61 -14.56 2.77 -1.37
CA LEU A 61 -14.77 1.42 -1.94
C LEU A 61 -14.56 0.31 -0.89
N LEU A 62 -13.49 0.40 -0.10
CA LEU A 62 -13.20 -0.58 0.95
C LEU A 62 -14.24 -0.51 2.08
N LYS A 63 -14.57 0.70 2.55
CA LYS A 63 -15.58 0.91 3.60
C LYS A 63 -16.95 0.37 3.17
N GLY A 64 -17.35 0.68 1.93
CA GLY A 64 -18.61 0.23 1.34
C GLY A 64 -18.68 -1.30 1.25
N PHE A 65 -17.61 -1.95 0.80
CA PHE A 65 -17.52 -3.40 0.75
C PHE A 65 -17.72 -4.04 2.14
N PHE A 66 -16.94 -3.63 3.15
CA PHE A 66 -17.05 -4.20 4.48
C PHE A 66 -18.35 -3.83 5.21
N ARG A 67 -18.96 -2.67 4.91
CA ARG A 67 -20.30 -2.33 5.43
C ARG A 67 -21.33 -3.33 4.93
N LYS A 68 -21.33 -3.62 3.62
CA LYS A 68 -22.25 -4.61 3.02
C LYS A 68 -22.04 -6.02 3.59
N MET A 69 -20.78 -6.44 3.74
CA MET A 69 -20.44 -7.75 4.30
C MET A 69 -20.89 -7.94 5.76
N ARG A 70 -20.93 -6.86 6.56
CA ARG A 70 -21.39 -6.92 7.96
C ARG A 70 -22.90 -6.86 8.11
N SER A 71 -23.62 -6.40 7.09
CA SER A 71 -25.08 -6.31 7.08
C SER A 71 -25.77 -7.52 6.46
N SER A 72 -25.01 -8.46 5.90
CA SER A 72 -25.47 -9.78 5.43
C SER A 72 -25.28 -10.82 6.51
#